data_AF-A0A4U7EV05-F1
#
_entry.id   AF-A0A4U7EV05-F1
#
_cell.length_a   1.000
_cell.length_b   1.000
_cell.length_c   1.000
_cell.angle_alpha   90.00
_cell.angle_beta   90.00
_cell.angle_gamma   90.00
#
_symmetry.space_group_name_H-M   'P 1'
#
loop_
_entity.id
_entity.type
_entity.pdbx_description
1 polymer ?
#
loop_
_entity_poly.entity_id
_entity_poly.type
_entity_poly.pdbx_seq_one_letter_code
_entity_poly.pdbx_strand_id
1 'polypeptide(L)'
;EDFAYFPHVNPQAPKGGSITHTAVGGSFDSTNPFIIRGTPTTGISQIYDTLMESNPNEPFSLYGLLARGVRLDPEREWIEFDLHEQARFQDGEPVTAYDVVFTFDLLREQGNPFYASYYAGVEKVTALSEHQVRFEFNDTQSRELPLIVAQMPILPRHY
;
A
#
# COMPACT_ATOMS: atom_id res chain seq x y z
N GLU A 1 -4.75 -15.74 13.51
CA GLU A 1 -5.56 -14.78 14.28
C GLU A 1 -4.97 -14.44 15.66
N ASP A 2 -4.10 -15.25 16.27
CA ASP A 2 -3.41 -14.88 17.52
C ASP A 2 -1.90 -14.65 17.35
N PHE A 3 -1.54 -13.65 16.54
CA PHE A 3 -0.16 -13.29 16.25
C PHE A 3 0.15 -11.88 16.77
N ALA A 4 1.19 -11.75 17.60
CA ALA A 4 1.52 -10.47 18.25
C ALA A 4 2.60 -9.65 17.53
N TYR A 5 3.56 -10.31 16.86
CA TYR A 5 4.69 -9.67 16.19
C TYR A 5 5.43 -10.65 15.28
N PHE A 6 6.06 -10.14 14.21
CA PHE A 6 6.80 -11.00 13.27
C PHE A 6 7.93 -11.76 13.97
N PRO A 7 8.26 -12.98 13.53
CA PRO A 7 9.23 -13.83 14.22
C PRO A 7 10.65 -13.23 14.25
N HIS A 8 10.96 -12.28 13.37
CA HIS A 8 12.24 -11.58 13.33
C HIS A 8 12.26 -10.26 14.13
N VAL A 9 11.17 -9.90 14.81
CA VAL A 9 11.06 -8.67 15.60
C VAL A 9 11.46 -8.93 17.05
N ASN A 10 12.29 -8.04 17.62
CA ASN A 10 12.48 -7.96 19.06
C ASN A 10 11.40 -7.04 19.67
N PRO A 11 10.38 -7.56 20.37
CA PRO A 11 9.32 -6.74 20.96
C PRO A 11 9.81 -5.80 22.06
N GLN A 12 11.00 -6.06 22.62
CA GLN A 12 11.65 -5.25 23.66
C GLN A 12 12.73 -4.33 23.09
N ALA A 13 12.72 -4.06 21.78
CA ALA A 13 13.68 -3.14 21.16
C ALA A 13 13.60 -1.75 21.81
N PRO A 14 14.74 -1.20 22.31
CA PRO A 14 14.77 0.15 22.88
C PRO A 14 14.24 1.18 21.89
N LYS A 15 13.45 2.14 22.37
CA LYS A 15 12.90 3.23 21.55
C LYS A 15 13.76 4.49 21.73
N GLY A 16 14.05 5.17 20.62
CA GLY A 16 14.85 6.39 20.58
C GLY A 16 16.22 6.21 19.93
N GLY A 17 17.01 7.29 19.93
CA GLY A 17 18.29 7.35 19.22
C GLY A 17 18.13 7.82 17.76
N SER A 18 19.25 7.82 17.04
CA SER A 18 19.30 8.20 15.62
C SER A 18 20.07 7.16 14.83
N ILE A 19 19.61 6.92 13.60
CA ILE A 19 20.33 6.12 12.61
C ILE A 19 20.78 7.02 11.47
N THR A 20 22.01 6.82 11.00
CA THR A 20 22.55 7.51 9.84
C THR A 20 22.76 6.48 8.75
N HIS A 21 22.03 6.63 7.64
CA HIS A 21 22.20 5.83 6.44
C HIS A 21 22.90 6.65 5.36
N THR A 22 23.75 5.99 4.58
CA THR A 22 24.23 6.55 3.32
C THR A 22 23.06 6.61 2.34
N ALA A 23 22.86 7.77 1.71
CA ALA A 23 21.96 7.85 0.56
C ALA A 23 22.59 7.09 -0.61
N VAL A 24 21.92 6.04 -1.08
CA VAL A 24 22.40 5.22 -2.21
C VAL A 24 22.01 5.94 -3.50
N GLY A 25 23.01 6.31 -4.31
CA GLY A 25 22.81 7.13 -5.50
C GLY A 25 23.58 8.44 -5.43
N GLY A 26 23.38 9.32 -6.42
CA GLY A 26 23.91 10.68 -6.42
C GLY A 26 23.04 11.63 -5.59
N SER A 27 22.81 12.83 -6.10
CA SER A 27 21.83 13.76 -5.51
C SER A 27 20.39 13.32 -5.82
N PHE A 28 19.44 13.83 -5.03
CA PHE A 28 18.02 13.81 -5.37
C PHE A 28 17.56 15.21 -5.83
N ASP A 29 16.45 15.28 -6.54
CA ASP A 29 15.77 16.53 -6.94
C ASP A 29 14.24 16.45 -6.81
N SER A 30 13.71 15.34 -6.30
CA SER A 30 12.27 15.11 -6.08
C SER A 30 11.98 14.44 -4.75
N THR A 31 10.84 14.77 -4.16
CA THR A 31 10.24 14.09 -2.99
C THR A 31 9.01 13.25 -3.38
N ASN A 32 8.69 13.18 -4.67
CA ASN A 32 7.61 12.34 -5.20
C ASN A 32 8.21 11.10 -5.88
N PRO A 33 8.06 9.89 -5.32
CA PRO A 33 8.60 8.65 -5.90
C PRO A 33 7.71 8.05 -7.00
N PHE A 34 6.55 8.63 -7.30
CA PHE A 34 5.53 8.03 -8.15
C PHE A 34 5.53 8.55 -9.59
N ILE A 35 6.37 9.53 -9.93
CA ILE A 35 6.42 10.18 -11.26
C ILE A 35 7.65 9.74 -12.07
N ILE A 36 7.60 9.93 -13.40
CA ILE A 36 8.74 9.60 -14.28
C ILE A 36 9.91 10.58 -14.10
N ARG A 37 9.61 11.86 -13.87
CA ARG A 37 10.61 12.94 -13.89
C ARG A 37 11.17 13.17 -12.49
N GLY A 38 12.50 13.24 -12.41
CA GLY A 38 13.24 13.50 -11.18
C GLY A 38 13.78 12.22 -10.54
N THR A 39 14.73 12.41 -9.63
CA THR A 39 15.34 11.37 -8.80
C THR A 39 14.78 11.50 -7.39
N PRO A 40 13.96 10.52 -6.93
CA PRO A 40 13.39 10.57 -5.59
C PRO A 40 14.47 10.40 -4.51
N THR A 41 14.28 11.06 -3.38
CA THR A 41 15.19 10.92 -2.23
C THR A 41 15.15 9.51 -1.62
N THR A 42 16.29 9.02 -1.13
CA THR A 42 16.40 7.69 -0.50
C THR A 42 15.49 7.59 0.72
N GLY A 43 14.75 6.48 0.84
CA GLY A 43 13.87 6.20 1.98
C GLY A 43 12.49 6.86 1.91
N ILE A 44 12.21 7.70 0.89
CA ILE A 44 10.94 8.42 0.80
C ILE A 44 9.72 7.51 0.78
N SER A 45 9.82 6.29 0.26
CA SER A 45 8.71 5.33 0.23
C SER A 45 8.27 4.88 1.63
N GLN A 46 9.11 5.03 2.67
CA GLN A 46 8.80 4.61 4.04
C GLN A 46 7.75 5.49 4.73
N ILE A 47 7.36 6.62 4.13
CA ILE A 47 6.32 7.50 4.69
C ILE A 47 4.90 7.12 4.22
N TYR A 48 4.79 6.18 3.28
CA TYR A 48 3.52 5.71 2.72
C TYR A 48 3.27 4.27 3.14
N ASP A 49 2.19 4.07 3.88
CA ASP A 49 1.73 2.72 4.23
C ASP A 49 0.89 2.11 3.09
N THR A 50 0.82 0.78 3.10
CA THR A 50 0.01 -0.04 2.19
C THR A 50 -1.20 -0.63 2.91
N LEU A 51 -2.09 -1.31 2.18
CA LEU A 51 -3.20 -2.04 2.81
C LEU A 51 -2.70 -3.20 3.67
N MET A 52 -1.70 -3.93 3.16
CA MET A 52 -1.08 -5.07 3.84
C MET A 52 0.44 -5.08 3.67
N GLU A 53 1.13 -5.63 4.67
CA GLU A 53 2.59 -5.70 4.75
C GLU A 53 3.09 -7.14 4.52
N SER A 54 4.21 -7.28 3.82
CA SER A 54 4.82 -8.59 3.56
C SER A 54 5.67 -9.08 4.72
N ASN A 55 5.65 -10.39 5.01
CA ASN A 55 6.63 -10.98 5.90
C ASN A 55 7.85 -11.46 5.09
N PRO A 56 9.06 -10.87 5.24
CA PRO A 56 10.24 -11.25 4.48
C PRO A 56 10.71 -12.71 4.72
N ASN A 57 10.23 -13.37 5.78
CA ASN A 57 10.54 -14.77 6.07
C ASN A 57 9.59 -15.76 5.39
N GLU A 58 8.60 -15.29 4.64
CA GLU A 58 7.64 -16.13 3.92
C GLU A 58 7.70 -15.84 2.42
N PRO A 59 7.49 -16.85 1.55
CA PRO A 59 7.66 -16.66 0.11
C PRO A 59 6.76 -15.58 -0.48
N PHE A 60 5.48 -15.55 -0.09
CA PHE A 60 4.55 -14.52 -0.55
C PHE A 60 3.29 -14.47 0.34
N SER A 61 3.46 -14.01 1.58
CA SER A 61 2.39 -13.85 2.56
C SER A 61 2.27 -12.40 2.99
N LEU A 62 1.03 -11.92 3.11
CA LEU A 62 0.71 -10.56 3.53
C LEU A 62 -0.09 -10.56 4.84
N TYR A 63 0.14 -9.56 5.67
CA TYR A 63 -0.51 -9.34 6.95
C TYR A 63 -1.10 -7.93 7.02
N GLY A 64 -2.16 -7.73 7.80
CA GLY A 64 -2.84 -6.43 7.87
C GLY A 64 -1.91 -5.29 8.29
N LEU A 65 -2.01 -4.15 7.59
CA LEU A 65 -1.36 -2.88 7.94
C LEU A 65 -2.43 -1.79 8.09
N LEU A 66 -2.81 -1.10 7.01
CA LEU A 66 -3.98 -0.21 7.03
C LEU A 66 -5.30 -1.01 7.02
N ALA A 67 -5.29 -2.20 6.41
CA ALA A 67 -6.42 -3.12 6.40
C ALA A 67 -6.40 -4.02 7.65
N ARG A 68 -7.52 -4.02 8.40
CA ARG A 68 -7.76 -4.92 9.53
C ARG A 68 -8.26 -6.30 9.11
N GLY A 69 -8.83 -6.39 7.91
CA GLY A 69 -9.43 -7.60 7.38
C GLY A 69 -9.42 -7.60 5.87
N VAL A 70 -9.39 -8.80 5.29
CA VAL A 70 -9.37 -9.01 3.84
C VAL A 70 -10.28 -10.18 3.47
N ARG A 71 -11.02 -10.06 2.37
CA ARG A 71 -11.80 -11.14 1.77
C ARG A 71 -11.45 -11.24 0.30
N LEU A 72 -11.06 -12.42 -0.14
CA LEU A 72 -10.80 -12.73 -1.54
C LEU A 72 -11.91 -13.65 -2.04
N ASP A 73 -12.50 -13.30 -3.18
CA ASP A 73 -13.42 -14.16 -3.88
C ASP A 73 -12.77 -15.51 -4.25
N PRO A 74 -13.45 -16.67 -4.09
CA PRO A 74 -12.88 -17.96 -4.45
C PRO A 74 -12.42 -18.07 -5.91
N GLU A 75 -13.11 -17.37 -6.82
CA GLU A 75 -12.78 -17.30 -8.25
C GLU A 75 -11.85 -16.12 -8.59
N ARG A 76 -11.46 -15.34 -7.57
CA ARG A 76 -10.61 -14.13 -7.66
C ARG A 76 -11.18 -13.06 -8.59
N GLU A 77 -12.51 -12.92 -8.65
CA GLU A 77 -13.15 -11.82 -9.36
C GLU A 77 -13.00 -10.49 -8.62
N TRP A 78 -12.88 -10.53 -7.29
CA TRP A 78 -12.71 -9.35 -6.46
C TRP A 78 -11.94 -9.65 -5.17
N ILE A 79 -11.37 -8.60 -4.59
CA ILE A 79 -10.83 -8.58 -3.23
C ILE A 79 -11.37 -7.36 -2.49
N GLU A 80 -11.70 -7.55 -1.22
CA GLU A 80 -12.16 -6.50 -0.33
C GLU A 80 -11.24 -6.34 0.86
N PHE A 81 -11.09 -5.09 1.29
CA PHE A 81 -10.35 -4.74 2.50
C PHE A 81 -11.23 -3.92 3.43
N ASP A 82 -11.21 -4.28 4.71
CA ASP A 82 -11.76 -3.44 5.78
C ASP A 82 -10.61 -2.64 6.39
N LEU A 83 -10.74 -1.32 6.45
CA LEU A 83 -9.73 -0.43 7.01
C LEU A 83 -9.86 -0.31 8.52
N HIS A 84 -8.73 0.02 9.17
CA HIS A 84 -8.71 0.44 10.56
C HIS A 84 -9.34 1.83 10.72
N GLU A 85 -10.40 1.94 11.53
CA GLU A 85 -11.08 3.22 11.83
C GLU A 85 -10.18 4.24 12.56
N GLN A 86 -9.10 3.76 13.18
CA GLN A 86 -8.07 4.57 13.82
C GLN A 86 -6.91 4.98 12.90
N ALA A 87 -6.85 4.50 11.66
CA ALA A 87 -5.76 4.84 10.74
C ALA A 87 -5.79 6.34 10.42
N ARG A 88 -4.65 7.01 10.55
CA ARG A 88 -4.50 8.45 10.33
C ARG A 88 -3.28 8.74 9.48
N PHE A 89 -3.39 9.73 8.61
CA PHE A 89 -2.23 10.37 8.00
C PHE A 89 -1.44 11.17 9.04
N GLN A 90 -0.24 11.62 8.67
CA GLN A 90 0.68 12.31 9.58
C GLN A 90 0.15 13.66 10.08
N ASP A 91 -0.81 14.26 9.38
CA ASP A 91 -1.52 15.48 9.77
C ASP A 91 -2.73 15.24 10.69
N GLY A 92 -3.08 13.97 10.94
CA GLY A 92 -4.19 13.57 11.79
C GLY A 92 -5.52 13.36 11.05
N GLU A 93 -5.58 13.54 9.73
CA GLU A 93 -6.78 13.21 8.93
C GLU A 93 -6.97 11.68 8.83
N PRO A 94 -8.22 11.18 8.80
CA PRO A 94 -8.51 9.76 8.66
C PRO A 94 -8.07 9.20 7.31
N VAL A 95 -7.50 8.00 7.34
CA VAL A 95 -7.30 7.19 6.12
C VAL A 95 -8.62 6.48 5.81
N THR A 96 -9.18 6.74 4.63
CA THR A 96 -10.48 6.21 4.21
C THR A 96 -10.38 5.38 2.93
N ALA A 97 -11.43 4.61 2.63
CA ALA A 97 -11.54 3.88 1.37
C ALA A 97 -11.53 4.81 0.14
N TYR A 98 -11.91 6.09 0.32
CA TYR A 98 -11.86 7.09 -0.74
C TYR A 98 -10.42 7.48 -1.11
N ASP A 99 -9.48 7.44 -0.15
CA ASP A 99 -8.06 7.64 -0.41
C ASP A 99 -7.48 6.49 -1.22
N VAL A 100 -7.94 5.26 -0.97
CA VAL A 100 -7.53 4.08 -1.75
C VAL A 100 -7.98 4.19 -3.21
N VAL A 101 -9.25 4.55 -3.44
CA VAL A 101 -9.80 4.77 -4.79
C VAL A 101 -9.03 5.89 -5.49
N PHE A 102 -8.86 7.04 -4.81
CA PHE A 102 -8.11 8.18 -5.34
C PHE A 102 -6.67 7.79 -5.71
N THR A 103 -5.99 7.03 -4.86
CA THR A 103 -4.60 6.63 -5.10
C THR A 103 -4.49 5.74 -6.33
N PHE A 104 -5.39 4.77 -6.47
CA PHE A 104 -5.43 3.89 -7.63
C PHE A 104 -5.59 4.69 -8.93
N ASP A 105 -6.57 5.59 -8.97
CA ASP A 105 -6.84 6.42 -10.15
C ASP A 105 -5.65 7.34 -10.44
N LEU A 106 -5.11 8.02 -9.43
CA LEU A 106 -3.98 8.94 -9.57
C LEU A 106 -2.73 8.24 -10.13
N LEU A 107 -2.36 7.08 -9.57
CA LEU A 107 -1.18 6.34 -10.02
C LEU A 107 -1.34 5.82 -11.44
N ARG A 108 -2.54 5.35 -11.81
CA ARG A 108 -2.83 4.83 -13.15
C ARG A 108 -2.88 5.94 -14.21
N GLU A 109 -3.41 7.11 -13.87
CA GLU A 109 -3.59 8.22 -14.81
C GLU A 109 -2.39 9.16 -14.92
N GLN A 110 -1.73 9.45 -13.79
CA GLN A 110 -0.72 10.50 -13.69
C GLN A 110 0.62 10.01 -13.13
N GLY A 111 0.68 8.79 -12.61
CA GLY A 111 1.90 8.18 -12.13
C GLY A 111 2.85 7.74 -13.25
N ASN A 112 3.95 7.11 -12.86
CA ASN A 112 4.85 6.42 -13.77
C ASN A 112 4.05 5.38 -14.59
N PRO A 113 4.24 5.29 -15.93
CA PRO A 113 3.54 4.34 -16.81
C PRO A 113 3.63 2.87 -16.36
N PHE A 114 4.62 2.55 -15.54
CA PHE A 114 4.69 1.31 -14.80
C PHE A 114 3.37 1.01 -14.07
N TYR A 115 2.79 1.96 -13.30
CA TYR A 115 1.57 1.74 -12.52
C TYR A 115 0.35 1.40 -13.40
N ALA A 116 0.18 2.12 -14.52
CA ALA A 116 -0.90 1.83 -15.45
C ALA A 116 -0.81 0.40 -16.01
N SER A 117 0.41 -0.07 -16.28
CA SER A 117 0.65 -1.44 -16.75
C SER A 117 0.51 -2.47 -15.63
N TYR A 118 1.01 -2.14 -14.44
CA TYR A 118 1.06 -3.02 -13.28
C TYR A 118 -0.34 -3.31 -12.71
N TYR A 119 -1.24 -2.33 -12.82
CA TYR A 119 -2.63 -2.44 -12.37
C TYR A 119 -3.64 -2.65 -13.51
N ALA A 120 -3.19 -3.01 -14.72
CA ALA A 120 -4.06 -3.18 -15.88
C ALA A 120 -5.14 -4.26 -15.70
N GLY A 121 -4.88 -5.26 -14.85
CA GLY A 121 -5.82 -6.33 -14.51
C GLY A 121 -6.97 -5.92 -13.57
N VAL A 122 -6.95 -4.69 -13.04
CA VAL A 122 -8.00 -4.14 -12.19
C VAL A 122 -9.03 -3.43 -13.06
N GLU A 123 -10.26 -3.94 -13.06
CA GLU A 123 -11.38 -3.34 -13.76
C GLU A 123 -11.84 -2.07 -13.04
N LYS A 124 -12.01 -2.15 -11.72
CA LYS A 124 -12.60 -1.07 -10.92
C LYS A 124 -12.18 -1.14 -9.46
N VAL A 125 -12.07 0.03 -8.84
CA VAL A 125 -11.94 0.16 -7.38
C VAL A 125 -13.14 0.96 -6.87
N THR A 126 -13.83 0.44 -5.86
CA THR A 126 -15.03 1.06 -5.28
C THR A 126 -14.91 1.16 -3.77
N ALA A 127 -15.10 2.36 -3.22
CA ALA A 127 -15.34 2.55 -1.80
C ALA A 127 -16.80 2.15 -1.49
N LEU A 128 -16.99 0.96 -0.91
CA LEU A 128 -18.30 0.44 -0.50
C LEU A 128 -18.84 1.18 0.74
N SER A 129 -17.94 1.65 1.59
CA SER A 129 -18.20 2.57 2.69
C SER A 129 -16.92 3.36 3.00
N GLU A 130 -16.94 4.22 4.03
CA GLU A 130 -15.76 4.97 4.47
C GLU A 130 -14.56 4.07 4.84
N HIS A 131 -14.82 2.86 5.34
CA HIS A 131 -13.79 1.93 5.81
C HIS A 131 -13.77 0.60 5.05
N GLN A 132 -14.42 0.53 3.88
CA GLN A 132 -14.44 -0.69 3.07
C GLN A 132 -14.22 -0.37 1.60
N VAL A 133 -13.22 -1.01 1.01
CA VAL A 133 -12.87 -0.86 -0.40
C VAL A 133 -12.87 -2.22 -1.09
N ARG A 134 -13.39 -2.26 -2.32
CA ARG A 134 -13.39 -3.43 -3.19
C ARG A 134 -12.60 -3.14 -4.47
N PHE A 135 -11.72 -4.06 -4.84
CA PHE A 135 -11.09 -4.12 -6.15
C PHE A 135 -11.76 -5.25 -6.94
N GLU A 136 -12.23 -4.94 -8.14
CA GLU A 136 -12.80 -5.88 -9.10
C GLU A 136 -11.78 -6.11 -10.23
N PHE A 137 -11.61 -7.35 -10.66
CA PHE A 137 -10.56 -7.77 -11.58
C PHE A 137 -11.13 -8.24 -12.91
N ASN A 138 -10.49 -7.84 -14.01
CA ASN A 138 -10.77 -8.35 -15.36
C ASN A 138 -9.85 -9.52 -15.78
N ASP A 139 -8.79 -9.76 -15.01
CA ASP A 139 -7.90 -10.92 -15.15
C ASP A 139 -7.97 -11.81 -13.90
N THR A 140 -8.88 -12.77 -13.93
CA THR A 140 -9.10 -13.75 -12.84
C THR A 140 -8.05 -14.87 -12.82
N GLN A 141 -7.23 -14.99 -13.87
CA GLN A 141 -6.16 -15.99 -13.94
C GLN A 141 -4.92 -15.55 -13.16
N SER A 142 -4.75 -14.24 -12.94
CA SER A 142 -3.67 -13.71 -12.13
C SER A 142 -3.88 -14.05 -10.64
N ARG A 143 -3.07 -15.00 -10.15
CA ARG A 143 -3.05 -15.37 -8.72
C ARG A 143 -2.35 -14.32 -7.86
N GLU A 144 -1.54 -13.49 -8.50
CA GLU A 144 -0.66 -12.52 -7.85
C GLU A 144 -1.32 -11.15 -7.72
N LEU A 145 -2.21 -10.77 -8.65
CA LEU A 145 -2.85 -9.45 -8.66
C LEU A 145 -3.54 -9.07 -7.34
N PRO A 146 -4.26 -9.97 -6.62
CA PRO A 146 -4.82 -9.62 -5.32
C PRO A 146 -3.76 -9.23 -4.27
N LEU A 147 -2.56 -9.82 -4.33
CA LEU A 147 -1.46 -9.49 -3.43
C LEU A 147 -0.77 -8.18 -3.85
N ILE A 148 -0.71 -7.91 -5.15
CA ILE A 148 -0.17 -6.68 -5.70
C ILE A 148 -0.98 -5.47 -5.24
N VAL A 149 -2.31 -5.50 -5.37
CA VAL A 149 -3.16 -4.35 -4.98
C VAL A 149 -3.12 -4.10 -3.48
N ALA A 150 -2.89 -5.13 -2.68
CA ALA A 150 -2.72 -5.00 -1.23
C ALA A 150 -1.43 -4.24 -0.83
N GLN A 151 -0.42 -4.21 -1.72
CA GLN A 151 0.85 -3.50 -1.54
C GLN A 151 0.86 -2.12 -2.19
N MET A 152 -0.27 -1.65 -2.72
CA MET A 152 -0.37 -0.30 -3.25
C MET A 152 -0.17 0.71 -2.10
N PRO A 153 0.76 1.69 -2.25
CA PRO A 153 0.89 2.77 -1.27
C PRO A 153 -0.39 3.60 -1.25
N ILE A 154 -0.82 4.07 -0.09
CA ILE A 154 -2.03 4.88 0.05
C ILE A 154 -1.66 6.36 0.20
N LEU A 155 -2.18 7.18 -0.71
CA LEU A 155 -1.95 8.62 -0.78
C LEU A 155 -3.16 9.39 -0.23
N PRO A 156 -2.93 10.49 0.50
CA PRO A 156 -4.01 11.34 0.98
C PRO A 156 -4.70 12.07 -0.18
N ARG A 157 -6.02 11.95 -0.29
CA ARG A 157 -6.83 12.62 -1.32
C ARG A 157 -6.97 14.13 -1.10
N HIS A 158 -6.76 14.60 0.13
CA HIS A 158 -7.00 15.98 0.52
C HIS A 158 -5.87 16.96 0.17
N TYR A 159 -4.92 16.55 -0.69
CA TYR A 159 -3.84 17.37 -1.25
C TYR A 159 -3.85 17.35 -2.78
#